data_AF-A0A959EGJ9-F1
#
_entry.id   AF-A0A959EGJ9-F1
#
_cell.length_a   1.000
_cell.length_b   1.000
_cell.length_c   1.000
_cell.angle_alpha   90.00
_cell.angle_beta   90.00
_cell.angle_gamma   90.00
#
_symmetry.space_group_name_H-M   'P 1'
#
loop_
_entity.id
_entity.type
_entity.pdbx_description
1 polymer ?
#
loop_
_entity_poly.entity_id
_entity_poly.type
_entity_poly.pdbx_seq_one_letter_code
_entity_poly.pdbx_strand_id
1 'polypeptide(L)'
;MSERPHVSSYASITEAVIGFAHLLRQEGWTVGVQETQDALVAASNGTLDKPDTFKYALKAIFCINKEESERFEPFFERFWGKRKGAVKSRMT
;
A
#
# COMPACT_ATOMS: atom_id res chain seq x y z
N MET A 1 -16.78 -14.30 3.18
CA MET A 1 -15.66 -13.98 2.27
C MET A 1 -15.36 -12.50 2.44
N SER A 2 -14.35 -12.13 3.24
CA SER A 2 -14.02 -10.71 3.42
C SER A 2 -13.48 -10.12 2.13
N GLU A 3 -14.02 -8.97 1.74
CA GLU A 3 -13.54 -8.19 0.60
C GLU A 3 -12.05 -7.87 0.81
N ARG A 4 -11.22 -8.08 -0.23
CA ARG A 4 -9.78 -7.84 -0.13
C ARG A 4 -9.55 -6.33 -0.23
N PRO A 5 -8.90 -5.70 0.77
CA PRO A 5 -8.71 -4.26 0.77
C PRO A 5 -7.83 -3.82 -0.41
N HIS A 6 -8.23 -2.74 -1.06
CA HIS A 6 -7.60 -2.18 -2.25
C HIS A 6 -7.70 -0.65 -2.19
N VAL A 7 -6.70 0.07 -2.70
CA VAL A 7 -6.61 1.55 -2.66
C VAL A 7 -7.89 2.25 -3.15
N SER A 8 -8.55 1.72 -4.17
CA SER A 8 -9.79 2.28 -4.73
C SER A 8 -11.02 2.22 -3.80
N SER A 9 -10.94 1.50 -2.68
CA SER A 9 -12.02 1.43 -1.68
C SER A 9 -11.97 2.56 -0.66
N TYR A 10 -10.95 3.44 -0.73
CA TYR A 10 -10.72 4.53 0.22
C TYR A 10 -11.00 5.87 -0.44
N ALA A 11 -11.49 6.85 0.34
CA ALA A 11 -11.87 8.16 -0.18
C ALA A 11 -10.67 9.10 -0.39
N SER A 12 -9.52 8.76 0.22
CA SER A 12 -8.29 9.54 0.11
C SER A 12 -7.04 8.67 0.17
N ILE A 13 -5.90 9.22 -0.28
CA ILE A 13 -4.60 8.57 -0.12
C ILE A 13 -4.24 8.39 1.35
N THR A 14 -4.59 9.35 2.21
CA THR A 14 -4.40 9.24 3.66
C THR A 14 -5.10 8.00 4.21
N GLU A 15 -6.38 7.82 3.88
CA GLU A 15 -7.14 6.63 4.27
C GLU A 15 -6.54 5.35 3.68
N ALA A 16 -6.09 5.38 2.42
CA ALA A 16 -5.46 4.23 1.79
C ALA A 16 -4.13 3.83 2.45
N VAL A 17 -3.28 4.78 2.84
CA VAL A 17 -2.03 4.51 3.57
C VAL A 17 -2.33 3.91 4.94
N ILE A 18 -3.31 4.47 5.66
CA ILE A 18 -3.76 3.92 6.96
C ILE A 18 -4.31 2.50 6.78
N GLY A 19 -5.11 2.28 5.73
CA GLY A 19 -5.66 0.98 5.38
C GLY A 19 -4.57 -0.05 5.04
N PHE A 20 -3.54 0.36 4.32
CA PHE A 20 -2.40 -0.51 4.00
C PHE A 20 -1.58 -0.85 5.26
N ALA A 21 -1.31 0.13 6.12
CA ALA A 21 -0.65 -0.11 7.41
C ALA A 21 -1.46 -1.08 8.29
N HIS A 22 -2.79 -0.95 8.32
CA HIS A 22 -3.66 -1.88 9.02
C HIS A 22 -3.59 -3.29 8.42
N LEU A 23 -3.61 -3.43 7.09
CA LEU A 23 -3.46 -4.71 6.41
C LEU A 23 -2.15 -5.41 6.82
N LEU A 24 -1.02 -4.70 6.83
CA LEU A 24 0.27 -5.27 7.21
C LEU A 24 0.27 -5.73 8.69
N ARG A 25 -0.31 -4.95 9.61
CA ARG A 25 -0.47 -5.37 11.02
C ARG A 25 -1.29 -6.66 11.15
N GLN A 26 -2.37 -6.81 10.39
CA GLN A 26 -3.18 -8.03 10.40
C GLN A 26 -2.40 -9.27 9.91
N GLU A 27 -1.39 -9.06 9.08
CA GLU A 27 -0.52 -10.12 8.53
C GLU A 27 0.73 -10.35 9.41
N GLY A 28 0.79 -9.73 10.60
CA GLY A 28 1.83 -9.93 11.61
C GLY A 28 3.04 -9.01 11.51
N TRP A 29 2.97 -7.94 10.71
CA TRP A 29 4.08 -7.00 10.53
C TRP A 29 4.16 -6.01 11.69
N THR A 30 5.38 -5.56 12.01
CA THR A 30 5.62 -4.57 13.07
C THR A 30 5.48 -3.15 12.53
N VAL A 31 4.25 -2.75 12.19
CA VAL A 31 3.95 -1.39 11.73
C VAL A 31 3.24 -0.62 12.85
N GLY A 32 3.86 0.41 13.40
CA GLY A 32 3.32 1.25 14.46
C GLY A 32 2.71 2.56 13.93
N VAL A 33 2.48 3.50 14.85
CA VAL A 33 1.94 4.84 14.54
C VAL A 33 2.98 5.69 13.82
N GLN A 34 4.25 5.61 14.23
CA GLN A 34 5.33 6.39 13.66
C GLN A 34 5.56 6.04 12.19
N GLU A 35 5.62 4.76 11.85
CA GLU A 35 5.79 4.28 10.47
C GLU A 35 4.59 4.69 9.60
N THR A 36 3.39 4.74 10.18
CA THR A 36 2.20 5.24 9.46
C THR A 36 2.33 6.75 9.16
N GLN A 37 2.84 7.54 10.10
CA GLN A 37 3.08 8.97 9.89
C GLN A 37 4.16 9.20 8.83
N ASP A 38 5.27 8.46 8.89
CA ASP A 38 6.35 8.56 7.90
C ASP A 38 5.86 8.19 6.49
N ALA A 39 4.99 7.18 6.38
CA ALA A 39 4.37 6.80 5.11
C ALA A 39 3.44 7.90 4.55
N LEU A 40 2.71 8.61 5.41
CA LEU A 40 1.87 9.74 5.02
C LEU A 40 2.71 10.94 4.54
N VAL A 41 3.84 11.21 5.20
CA VAL A 41 4.79 12.23 4.78
C VAL A 41 5.39 11.87 3.42
N ALA A 42 5.81 10.61 3.24
CA ALA A 42 6.30 10.13 1.95
C ALA A 42 5.26 10.33 0.84
N ALA A 43 4.02 9.89 1.07
CA ALA A 43 2.91 10.05 0.11
C ALA A 43 2.65 11.52 -0.26
N SER A 44 2.79 12.43 0.70
CA SER A 44 2.54 13.87 0.53
C SER A 44 3.67 14.60 -0.23
N ASN A 45 4.88 14.03 -0.28
CA ASN A 45 6.06 14.61 -0.94
C ASN A 45 6.18 14.23 -2.43
N GLY A 46 5.07 13.89 -3.09
CA GLY A 46 5.04 13.62 -4.54
C GLY A 46 5.60 12.26 -4.97
N THR A 47 5.79 11.32 -4.03
CA THR A 47 6.21 9.95 -4.41
C THR A 47 5.12 9.19 -5.16
N LEU A 48 3.86 9.56 -4.98
CA LEU A 48 2.70 8.89 -5.61
C LEU A 48 2.73 8.95 -7.15
N ASP A 49 3.32 10.00 -7.72
CA ASP A 49 3.47 10.15 -9.18
C ASP A 49 4.45 9.14 -9.78
N LYS A 50 5.26 8.49 -8.93
CA LYS A 50 6.25 7.48 -9.30
C LYS A 50 6.00 6.20 -8.50
N PRO A 51 5.20 5.25 -9.02
CA PRO A 51 4.80 4.05 -8.31
C PRO A 51 5.96 3.29 -7.67
N ASP A 52 7.09 3.16 -8.37
CA ASP A 52 8.28 2.50 -7.84
C ASP A 52 8.92 3.27 -6.69
N THR A 53 9.02 4.61 -6.78
CA THR A 53 9.54 5.45 -5.68
C THR A 53 8.66 5.33 -4.44
N PHE A 54 7.34 5.38 -4.61
CA PHE A 54 6.41 5.21 -3.50
C PHE A 54 6.54 3.82 -2.87
N LYS A 55 6.61 2.78 -3.69
CA LYS A 55 6.82 1.40 -3.23
C LYS A 55 8.09 1.25 -2.42
N TYR A 56 9.22 1.77 -2.91
CA TYR A 56 10.49 1.70 -2.19
C TYR A 56 10.47 2.51 -0.89
N ALA A 57 9.80 3.67 -0.87
CA ALA A 57 9.63 4.46 0.35
C ALA A 57 8.82 3.67 1.41
N LEU A 58 7.66 3.12 1.03
CA LEU A 58 6.86 2.30 1.94
C LEU A 58 7.62 1.05 2.40
N LYS A 59 8.37 0.42 1.51
CA LYS A 59 9.19 -0.75 1.85
C LYS A 59 10.26 -0.41 2.89
N ALA A 60 10.94 0.73 2.73
CA ALA A 60 11.95 1.20 3.68
C ALA A 60 11.35 1.60 5.05
N ILE A 61 10.12 2.09 5.06
CA ILE A 61 9.42 2.53 6.28
C ILE A 61 8.81 1.33 7.04
N PHE A 62 8.22 0.37 6.33
CA PHE A 62 7.46 -0.73 6.96
C PHE A 62 8.26 -2.02 7.18
N CYS A 63 9.38 -2.24 6.47
CA CYS A 63 10.19 -3.45 6.64
C CYS A 63 11.37 -3.17 7.55
N ILE A 64 11.48 -3.88 8.66
CA ILE A 64 12.60 -3.77 9.61
C ILE A 64 13.69 -4.82 9.37
N ASN A 65 13.40 -5.84 8.55
CA ASN A 65 14.35 -6.91 8.24
C ASN A 65 14.23 -7.40 6.78
N LYS A 66 15.16 -8.29 6.40
CA LYS A 66 15.24 -8.84 5.04
C LYS A 66 14.02 -9.70 4.68
N GLU A 67 13.47 -10.47 5.61
CA GLU A 67 12.32 -11.34 5.36
C GLU A 67 11.07 -10.52 5.00
N GLU A 68 10.76 -9.48 5.77
CA GLU A 68 9.66 -8.55 5.47
C GLU A 68 9.88 -7.86 4.12
N SER A 69 11.11 -7.43 3.85
CA SER A 69 11.49 -6.82 2.58
C SER A 69 11.24 -7.75 1.38
N GLU A 70 11.53 -9.06 1.51
CA GLU A 70 11.26 -10.05 0.46
C GLU A 70 9.75 -10.33 0.31
N ARG A 71 9.01 -10.28 1.41
CA ARG A 71 7.56 -10.53 1.45
C ARG A 71 6.71 -9.32 1.08
N PHE A 72 7.27 -8.11 0.98
CA PHE A 72 6.53 -6.86 0.79
C PHE A 72 5.83 -6.73 -0.56
N GLU A 73 6.53 -7.12 -1.63
CA GLU A 73 6.10 -6.83 -3.01
C GLU A 73 4.68 -7.34 -3.31
N PRO A 74 4.30 -8.58 -2.96
CA PRO A 74 2.95 -9.08 -3.19
C PRO A 74 1.86 -8.33 -2.42
N PHE A 75 2.14 -7.80 -1.21
CA PHE A 75 1.18 -6.99 -0.46
C PHE A 75 0.98 -5.64 -1.12
N PHE A 76 2.07 -5.01 -1.56
CA PHE A 76 2.00 -3.73 -2.25
C PHE A 76 1.21 -3.86 -3.55
N GLU A 77 1.56 -4.80 -4.42
CA GLU A 77 0.87 -5.03 -5.69
C GLU A 77 -0.60 -5.39 -5.51
N ARG A 78 -0.94 -6.14 -4.46
CA ARG A 78 -2.33 -6.50 -4.14
C ARG A 78 -3.16 -5.28 -3.74
N PHE A 79 -2.59 -4.35 -2.99
CA PHE A 79 -3.31 -3.22 -2.43
C PHE A 79 -3.33 -2.00 -3.37
N TRP A 80 -2.17 -1.67 -3.97
CA TRP A 80 -1.95 -0.46 -4.79
C TRP A 80 -1.99 -0.73 -6.29
N GLY A 81 -1.87 -1.99 -6.71
CA GLY A 81 -1.86 -2.37 -8.13
C GLY A 81 -3.23 -2.22 -8.82
N LYS A 82 -3.33 -2.68 -10.06
CA LYS A 82 -4.60 -2.65 -10.80
C LYS A 82 -5.53 -3.76 -10.28
N ARG A 83 -6.81 -3.44 -10.02
CA ARG A 83 -7.83 -4.48 -9.74
C ARG A 83 -7.86 -5.49 -10.89
N LYS A 84 -7.60 -6.77 -10.59
CA LYS A 84 -7.82 -7.90 -11.50
C LYS A 84 -9.34 -8.04 -11.72
N GLY A 85 -9.86 -7.38 -12.75
CA GLY A 85 -11.30 -7.31 -13.03
C GLY A 85 -11.75 -6.06 -13.79
N ALA A 86 -10.89 -5.04 -13.94
CA ALA A 86 -11.13 -3.94 -14.88
C ALA A 86 -10.90 -4.40 -16.34
N VAL A 87 -11.62 -5.44 -16.78
CA VAL A 87 -11.77 -5.75 -18.19
C VAL A 87 -12.56 -4.59 -18.79
N LYS A 88 -11.94 -3.91 -19.76
CA LYS A 88 -12.51 -2.79 -20.52
C LYS A 88 -13.96 -3.09 -20.92
N SER A 89 -14.92 -2.40 -20.31
CA SER A 89 -16.18 -2.13 -21.01
C SER A 89 -15.86 -1.04 -22.04
N ARG A 90 -15.52 -1.46 -23.25
CA ARG A 90 -15.55 -0.57 -24.42
C ARG A 90 -17.02 -0.29 -24.69
N MET A 91 -17.49 0.90 -24.33
CA MET A 91 -18.60 1.52 -25.05
C MET A 91 -18.09 1.85 -26.45
N THR A 92 -18.50 1.05 -27.42
CA THR A 92 -18.69 1.41 -28.84
C THR A 92 -19.79 0.52 -29.37
#